data_AF-A0A961R2B6-F1
#
_entry.id   AF-A0A961R2B6-F1
#
_cell.length_a   1.000
_cell.length_b   1.000
_cell.length_c   1.000
_cell.angle_alpha   90.00
_cell.angle_beta   90.00
_cell.angle_gamma   90.00
#
_symmetry.space_group_name_H-M   'P 1'
#
loop_
_entity.id
_entity.type
_entity.pdbx_description
1 polymer ?
#
loop_
_entity_poly.entity_id
_entity_poly.type
_entity_poly.pdbx_seq_one_letter_code
_entity_poly.pdbx_strand_id
1 'polypeptide(L)'
;MRFIHLLVICALVIGVSYVYRIKMESTARTERVQRLHADVRKQREAIAALRAEWARLDSPRRLQGLAERHLKLKPLDARQYDQLKNLPERSPTLINPNAPDPIGAMIDTTDQEILTGSIPKPEGRQ
;
A
#
# COMPACT_ATOMS: atom_id res chain seq x y z
N MET A 1 52.81 -37.06 -40.15
CA MET A 1 51.51 -37.01 -40.86
C MET A 1 50.30 -37.38 -39.99
N ARG A 2 50.26 -38.51 -39.26
CA ARG A 2 49.07 -38.91 -38.46
C ARG A 2 48.69 -37.96 -37.31
N PHE A 3 49.67 -37.36 -36.63
CA PHE A 3 49.44 -36.40 -35.55
C PHE A 3 48.73 -35.11 -35.99
N ILE A 4 49.01 -34.64 -37.20
CA ILE A 4 48.36 -33.44 -37.76
C ILE A 4 46.86 -33.69 -37.95
N HIS A 5 46.48 -34.87 -38.48
CA HIS A 5 45.07 -35.24 -38.60
C HIS A 5 44.35 -35.29 -37.25
N LEU A 6 45.00 -35.83 -36.21
CA LEU A 6 44.45 -35.85 -34.85
C LEU A 6 44.22 -34.42 -34.31
N LEU A 7 45.16 -33.51 -34.55
CA LEU A 7 45.05 -32.11 -34.14
C LEU A 7 43.88 -31.40 -34.85
N VAL A 8 43.72 -31.63 -36.15
CA VAL A 8 42.62 -31.08 -36.96
C VAL A 8 41.26 -31.60 -36.48
N ILE A 9 41.15 -32.89 -36.18
CA ILE A 9 39.91 -33.49 -35.65
C ILE A 9 39.58 -32.88 -34.27
N CYS A 10 40.57 -32.73 -33.39
CA CYS A 10 40.39 -32.06 -32.09
C CYS A 10 39.89 -30.62 -32.25
N ALA A 11 40.52 -29.85 -33.14
CA ALA A 11 40.11 -28.47 -33.42
C ALA A 11 38.66 -28.40 -33.94
N LEU A 12 38.25 -29.35 -34.78
CA LEU A 12 36.89 -29.43 -35.32
C LEU A 12 35.87 -29.73 -34.22
N VAL A 13 36.14 -30.70 -33.34
CA VAL A 13 35.26 -31.04 -32.20
C VAL A 13 35.12 -29.86 -31.23
N ILE A 14 36.20 -29.14 -30.95
CA ILE A 14 36.19 -27.94 -30.10
C ILE A 14 35.34 -26.84 -30.76
N GLY A 15 35.50 -26.60 -32.06
CA GLY A 15 34.71 -25.62 -32.80
C GLY A 15 33.21 -25.92 -32.78
N VAL A 16 32.83 -27.17 -33.03
CA VAL A 16 31.43 -27.62 -32.97
C VAL A 16 30.85 -27.45 -31.56
N SER A 17 31.61 -27.84 -30.54
CA SER A 17 31.19 -27.69 -29.14
C SER A 17 30.98 -26.23 -28.75
N TYR A 18 31.86 -25.33 -29.18
CA TYR A 18 31.78 -23.89 -28.92
C TYR A 18 30.53 -23.26 -29.56
N VAL A 19 30.25 -23.57 -30.83
CA VAL A 19 29.04 -23.10 -31.52
C VAL A 19 27.78 -23.61 -30.84
N TYR A 20 27.77 -24.87 -30.40
CA TYR A 20 26.63 -25.44 -29.69
C TYR A 20 26.40 -24.77 -28.33
N ARG A 21 27.47 -24.44 -27.60
CA ARG A 21 27.41 -23.67 -26.35
C ARG A 21 26.76 -22.30 -26.57
N ILE A 22 27.18 -21.58 -27.61
CA ILE A 22 26.58 -20.28 -27.98
C ILE A 22 25.09 -20.40 -28.31
N LYS A 23 24.70 -21.44 -29.08
CA LYS A 23 23.29 -21.68 -29.44
C LYS A 23 22.42 -21.96 -28.21
N MET A 24 22.96 -22.64 -27.20
CA MET A 24 22.24 -22.91 -25.95
C MET A 24 22.11 -21.68 -25.06
N GLU A 25 23.14 -20.82 -25.02
CA GLU A 25 23.12 -19.59 -24.22
C GLU A 25 22.10 -18.56 -24.72
N SER A 26 21.88 -18.47 -26.03
CA SER A 26 20.84 -17.58 -26.59
C SER A 26 19.43 -18.06 -26.25
N THR A 27 19.20 -19.38 -26.30
CA THR A 27 17.90 -19.99 -25.98
C THR A 27 17.54 -19.79 -24.49
N ALA A 28 18.54 -19.92 -23.60
CA ALA A 28 18.34 -19.74 -22.16
C ALA A 28 17.94 -18.30 -21.76
N ARG A 29 18.38 -17.29 -22.51
CA ARG A 29 18.02 -15.89 -22.24
C ARG A 29 16.60 -15.57 -22.70
N THR A 30 16.17 -16.10 -23.85
CA THR A 30 14.80 -15.93 -24.33
C THR A 30 13.79 -16.63 -23.41
N GLU A 31 14.14 -17.83 -22.90
CA GLU A 31 13.30 -18.55 -21.96
C GLU A 31 13.13 -17.79 -20.62
N ARG A 32 14.19 -17.16 -20.11
CA ARG A 32 14.10 -16.33 -18.90
C ARG A 32 13.20 -15.11 -19.08
N VAL A 33 13.29 -14.42 -20.22
CA VAL A 33 12.42 -13.26 -20.51
C VAL A 33 10.97 -13.69 -20.63
N GLN A 34 10.69 -14.82 -21.28
CA GLN A 34 9.34 -15.37 -21.39
C GLN A 34 8.77 -15.78 -20.03
N ARG A 35 9.58 -16.42 -19.17
CA ARG A 35 9.19 -16.75 -17.79
C ARG A 35 8.88 -15.49 -16.99
N LEU A 36 9.75 -14.48 -17.06
CA LEU A 36 9.54 -13.22 -16.35
C LEU A 36 8.28 -12.49 -16.83
N HIS A 37 8.02 -12.45 -18.13
CA HIS A 37 6.78 -11.87 -18.68
C HIS A 37 5.54 -12.64 -18.22
N ALA A 38 5.62 -13.97 -18.12
CA ALA A 38 4.53 -14.78 -17.60
C ALA A 38 4.26 -14.48 -16.11
N ASP A 39 5.31 -14.33 -15.29
CA ASP A 39 5.19 -14.00 -13.88
C ASP A 39 4.61 -12.59 -13.68
N VAL A 40 5.05 -11.61 -14.47
CA VAL A 40 4.49 -10.24 -14.45
C VAL A 40 3.00 -10.24 -14.79
N ARG A 41 2.58 -11.05 -15.77
CA ARG A 41 1.14 -11.18 -16.10
C ARG A 41 0.34 -11.75 -14.94
N LYS A 42 0.83 -12.84 -14.31
CA LYS A 42 0.18 -13.42 -13.12
C LYS A 42 0.05 -12.42 -11.98
N GLN A 43 1.11 -11.66 -11.71
CA GLN A 43 1.08 -10.63 -10.66
C GLN A 43 0.06 -9.53 -10.96
N ARG A 44 -0.04 -9.09 -12.23
CA ARG A 44 -1.04 -8.10 -12.66
C ARG A 44 -2.47 -8.60 -12.50
N GLU A 45 -2.73 -9.86 -12.84
CA GLU A 45 -4.04 -10.49 -12.65
C GLU A 45 -4.41 -10.57 -11.17
N ALA A 46 -3.46 -10.94 -10.30
CA ALA A 46 -3.68 -10.93 -8.84
C ALA A 46 -4.04 -9.53 -8.32
N ILE A 47 -3.28 -8.49 -8.71
CA ILE A 47 -3.58 -7.11 -8.32
C ILE A 47 -4.97 -6.66 -8.81
N ALA A 48 -5.35 -7.04 -10.03
CA ALA A 48 -6.66 -6.72 -10.57
C ALA A 48 -7.79 -7.36 -9.77
N ALA A 49 -7.63 -8.63 -9.38
CA ALA A 49 -8.58 -9.33 -8.52
C ALA A 49 -8.71 -8.65 -7.14
N LEU A 50 -7.58 -8.35 -6.49
CA LEU A 50 -7.58 -7.66 -5.19
C LEU A 50 -8.25 -6.27 -5.29
N ARG A 51 -8.00 -5.52 -6.37
CA ARG A 51 -8.67 -4.23 -6.59
C ARG A 51 -10.18 -4.37 -6.80
N ALA A 52 -10.63 -5.42 -7.48
CA ALA A 52 -12.05 -5.69 -7.65
C ALA A 52 -12.71 -6.04 -6.31
N GLU A 53 -12.04 -6.83 -5.46
CA GLU A 53 -12.49 -7.12 -4.10
C GLU A 53 -12.54 -5.85 -3.23
N TRP A 54 -11.52 -4.99 -3.34
CA TRP A 54 -11.48 -3.71 -2.64
C TRP A 54 -12.62 -2.79 -3.06
N ALA A 55 -12.87 -2.66 -4.37
CA ALA A 55 -13.98 -1.87 -4.89
C ALA A 55 -15.34 -2.41 -4.41
N ARG A 56 -15.46 -3.73 -4.24
CA ARG A 56 -16.65 -4.35 -3.64
C ARG A 56 -16.78 -3.99 -2.16
N LEU A 57 -15.69 -3.98 -1.40
CA LEU A 57 -15.71 -3.70 0.04
C LEU A 57 -15.95 -2.22 0.36
N ASP A 58 -15.34 -1.33 -0.43
CA ASP A 58 -15.39 0.14 -0.30
C ASP A 58 -16.70 0.76 -0.83
N SER A 59 -17.74 -0.06 -1.03
CA SER A 59 -19.05 0.43 -1.48
C SER A 59 -19.56 1.53 -0.52
N PRO A 60 -19.69 2.79 -0.97
CA PRO A 60 -19.95 3.94 -0.09
C PRO A 60 -21.27 3.80 0.67
N ARG A 61 -22.23 3.08 0.08
CA ARG A 61 -23.52 2.74 0.71
C ARG A 61 -23.37 1.89 1.99
N ARG A 62 -22.39 0.98 2.04
CA ARG A 62 -22.12 0.15 3.24
C ARG A 62 -21.45 0.98 4.33
N LEU A 63 -20.47 1.81 3.96
CA LEU A 63 -19.82 2.75 4.87
C LEU A 63 -20.83 3.73 5.46
N GLN A 64 -21.74 4.26 4.65
CA GLN A 64 -22.82 5.14 5.09
C GLN A 64 -23.78 4.44 6.06
N GLY A 65 -24.19 3.20 5.75
CA GLY A 65 -25.06 2.43 6.65
C GLY A 65 -24.41 2.03 7.98
N LEU A 66 -23.09 1.82 8.00
CA LEU A 66 -22.31 1.60 9.23
C LEU A 66 -22.17 2.89 10.03
N ALA A 67 -21.91 4.02 9.35
CA ALA A 67 -21.85 5.33 9.97
C ALA A 67 -23.19 5.72 10.62
N GLU A 68 -24.31 5.52 9.93
CA GLU A 68 -25.66 5.79 10.47
C GLU A 68 -26.00 4.91 11.69
N ARG A 69 -25.48 3.69 11.75
CA ARG A 69 -25.80 2.74 12.82
C ARG A 69 -24.92 2.92 14.06
N HIS A 70 -23.64 3.23 13.88
CA HIS A 70 -22.66 3.29 14.97
C HIS A 70 -22.25 4.73 15.35
N LEU A 71 -22.58 5.72 14.53
CA LEU A 71 -22.29 7.12 14.77
C LEU A 71 -23.60 7.90 14.73
N LYS A 72 -23.94 8.62 15.80
CA LYS A 72 -25.12 9.52 15.86
C LYS A 72 -24.92 10.79 15.01
N LEU A 73 -24.17 10.71 13.90
CA LEU A 73 -23.94 11.86 13.02
C LEU A 73 -25.06 11.97 11.99
N LYS A 74 -25.55 13.20 11.82
CA LYS A 74 -26.45 13.53 10.72
C LYS A 74 -25.72 13.34 9.38
N PRO A 75 -26.39 12.86 8.34
CA PRO A 75 -25.83 12.82 6.99
C PRO A 75 -25.35 14.21 6.59
N LEU A 76 -24.18 14.26 5.98
CA LEU A 76 -23.54 15.51 5.57
C LEU A 76 -24.37 16.14 4.45
N ASP A 77 -24.93 17.33 4.72
CA ASP A 77 -25.74 18.07 3.75
C ASP A 77 -24.81 18.87 2.83
N ALA A 78 -25.06 18.89 1.52
CA ALA A 78 -24.24 19.62 0.55
C ALA A 78 -24.11 21.12 0.90
N ARG A 79 -25.09 21.66 1.63
CA ARG A 79 -25.09 23.04 2.14
C ARG A 79 -24.08 23.31 3.26
N GLN A 80 -23.45 22.28 3.84
CA GLN A 80 -22.41 22.41 4.86
C GLN A 80 -21.02 22.65 4.26
N TYR A 81 -20.86 22.47 2.95
CA TYR A 81 -19.64 22.82 2.23
C TYR A 81 -19.72 24.27 1.80
N ASP A 82 -18.80 25.09 2.30
CA ASP A 82 -18.58 26.44 1.78
C ASP A 82 -17.09 26.71 1.60
N GLN A 83 -16.75 27.64 0.72
CA GLN A 83 -15.36 28.01 0.47
C GLN A 83 -14.83 28.82 1.65
N LEU A 84 -13.54 28.68 1.96
CA LEU A 84 -12.91 29.35 3.13
C LEU A 84 -13.16 30.87 3.16
N LYS A 85 -13.29 31.48 1.99
CA LYS A 85 -13.58 32.92 1.79
C LYS A 85 -15.01 33.36 2.13
N ASN A 86 -15.94 32.41 2.24
CA ASN A 86 -17.35 32.66 2.55
C ASN A 86 -17.65 32.44 4.05
N LEU A 87 -16.65 32.04 4.85
CA LEU A 87 -16.87 31.97 6.29
C LEU A 87 -17.05 33.39 6.85
N PRO A 88 -18.05 33.60 7.71
CA PRO A 88 -18.19 34.86 8.42
C PRO A 88 -16.93 35.14 9.24
N GLU A 89 -16.56 36.41 9.37
CA GLU A 89 -15.45 36.80 10.24
C GLU A 89 -15.71 36.30 11.67
N ARG A 90 -14.63 35.85 12.33
CA ARG A 90 -14.67 35.30 13.68
C ARG A 90 -15.46 36.25 14.58
N SER A 91 -16.60 35.77 15.09
CA SER A 91 -17.44 36.54 16.01
C SER A 91 -16.58 37.10 17.15
N PRO A 92 -16.73 38.39 17.50
CA PRO A 92 -15.98 38.99 18.60
C PRO A 92 -16.23 38.15 19.85
N THR A 93 -15.13 37.61 20.40
CA THR A 93 -15.13 36.75 21.57
C THR A 93 -15.99 37.37 22.68
N LEU A 94 -17.18 36.81 22.93
CA LEU A 94 -18.05 37.19 24.06
C LEU A 94 -17.50 36.72 25.42
N ILE A 95 -16.25 36.26 25.43
CA ILE A 95 -15.57 35.64 26.56
C ILE A 95 -14.44 36.58 26.94
N ASN A 96 -14.47 37.07 28.18
CA ASN A 96 -13.36 37.82 28.76
C ASN A 96 -12.11 36.91 28.76
N PRO A 97 -10.99 37.29 28.12
CA PRO A 97 -9.78 36.46 28.04
C PRO A 97 -9.19 36.04 29.40
N ASN A 98 -9.56 36.75 30.47
CA ASN A 98 -9.12 36.47 31.84
C ASN A 98 -10.19 35.79 32.70
N ALA A 99 -11.38 35.50 32.16
CA ALA A 99 -12.38 34.71 32.86
C ALA A 99 -12.07 33.21 32.65
N PRO A 100 -12.10 32.39 33.73
CA PRO A 100 -12.01 30.95 33.59
C PRO A 100 -13.10 30.46 32.63
N ASP A 101 -12.70 29.78 31.55
CA ASP A 101 -13.64 29.20 30.60
C ASP A 101 -14.49 28.16 31.36
N PRO A 102 -15.84 28.27 31.35
CA PRO A 102 -16.69 27.30 32.02
C PRO A 102 -16.46 25.87 31.52
N ILE A 103 -16.03 25.68 30.26
CA ILE A 103 -15.68 24.35 29.73
C ILE A 103 -14.33 23.89 30.29
N GLY A 104 -13.34 24.79 30.37
CA GLY A 104 -12.03 24.49 30.95
C GLY A 104 -12.11 24.07 32.42
N ALA A 105 -12.97 24.73 33.21
CA ALA A 105 -13.22 24.36 34.60
C ALA A 105 -13.87 22.97 34.76
N MET A 106 -14.75 22.57 33.83
CA MET A 106 -15.36 21.23 33.84
C MET A 106 -14.35 20.14 33.43
N ILE A 107 -13.44 20.42 32.51
CA ILE A 107 -12.39 19.48 32.08
C ILE A 107 -11.37 19.25 33.19
N ASP A 108 -10.95 20.30 33.90
CA ASP A 108 -9.99 20.21 35.02
C ASP A 108 -10.56 19.37 36.19
N THR A 109 -11.89 19.34 36.33
CA THR A 109 -12.59 18.48 37.29
C THR A 109 -12.65 17.01 36.83
N THR A 110 -12.50 16.74 35.53
CA THR A 110 -12.65 15.42 34.91
C THR A 110 -11.32 14.67 34.73
N ASP A 111 -10.18 15.39 34.69
CA ASP A 111 -8.85 14.82 34.42
C ASP A 111 -8.21 14.02 35.57
N GLN A 112 -8.85 13.92 36.74
CA GLN A 112 -8.26 13.16 37.86
C GLN A 112 -8.29 11.63 37.69
N GLU A 113 -9.02 11.07 36.73
CA GLU A 113 -9.18 9.60 36.67
C GLU A 113 -9.37 9.00 35.26
N ILE A 114 -8.61 9.45 34.26
CA ILE A 114 -8.55 8.76 32.96
C ILE A 114 -7.18 8.08 32.77
N LEU A 115 -7.05 6.87 33.34
CA LEU A 115 -6.06 5.88 32.90
C LEU A 115 -6.42 5.45 31.46
N THR A 116 -5.92 6.19 30.46
CA THR A 116 -5.98 5.73 29.06
C THR A 116 -5.01 4.57 28.90
N GLY A 117 -5.58 3.37 28.72
CA GLY A 117 -4.85 2.13 28.53
C GLY A 117 -4.06 2.13 27.22
N SER A 118 -2.76 2.46 27.31
CA SER A 118 -1.81 2.09 26.28
C SER A 118 -1.50 0.60 26.41
N ILE A 119 -1.66 -0.12 25.31
CA ILE A 119 -1.43 -1.56 25.19
C ILE A 119 0.02 -1.87 25.59
N PRO A 120 0.29 -2.83 26.51
CA PRO A 120 1.65 -3.17 26.85
C PRO A 120 2.35 -3.86 25.67
N LYS A 121 3.56 -3.39 25.36
CA LYS A 121 4.47 -3.95 24.35
C LYS A 121 4.72 -5.44 24.68
N PRO A 122 4.51 -6.39 23.74
CA PRO A 122 4.76 -7.79 24.04
C PRO A 122 6.27 -7.98 24.24
N GLU A 123 6.65 -8.55 25.38
CA GLU A 123 8.03 -8.93 25.66
C GLU A 123 8.46 -10.01 24.66
N GLY A 124 9.51 -9.71 23.90
CA GLY A 124 10.17 -10.66 23.01
C GLY A 124 10.79 -11.79 23.82
N ARG A 125 10.35 -13.02 23.53
CA ARG A 125 10.88 -14.27 24.09
C ARG A 125 12.27 -14.53 23.49
N GLN A 126 13.23 -14.81 24.38
CA GLN A 126 14.59 -15.27 24.08
C GLN A 126 14.59 -16.57 23.28
#